data_AF-A0A1Q2YI37-F1
#
_entry.id   AF-A0A1Q2YI37-F1
#
_cell.length_a   1.000
_cell.length_b   1.000
_cell.length_c   1.000
_cell.angle_alpha   90.00
_cell.angle_beta   90.00
_cell.angle_gamma   90.00
#
_symmetry.space_group_name_H-M   'P 1'
#
loop_
_entity.id
_entity.type
_entity.pdbx_description
1 polymer ?
#
loop_
_entity_poly.entity_id
_entity_poly.type
_entity_poly.pdbx_seq_one_letter_code
_entity_poly.pdbx_strand_id
1 'polypeptide(L)'
;MLKVGRRSKSFFLGATIVTASPPHQVGAGAPEKVDTVSGSDASLKSKVDSVNKADDTDFSGGYADSEDTLDAPAAKGLKKGGAAAKNTPAGKGAPAKDTASGKKGVAATAAEEDYEYVVMIDAGSTGSRVHVYSFDTSVSPPKLINEEFQMLKPGLSSYDTDAIGAAESLDPLLTVAMDTIPKDKHSCSPVAVKATAGLRLLGEAKSDAILKAVRRHLEKDFPFPVVGDKGISIMDGSDEGVFAWITTNYLLSNIGSSKQLDTAAVFDLGGGSTQIVFEPVNGEKVLEGEHKYDIEFGGRKFTLYQYSHLGYGLMQARNKVNAAVLQAEMKAKAHKFVPLLESQLKTAVADITLENPCVPPGVSADNIIVELEDGKKYVVNFAAPAVEAQKDASLCKFLTDSILNKETECLSKSCSFNGIYQPSFADQFSSAADMYVFSYFYDRLQPIGMPESFTLKEMTDVMESVCAGSHLWDQYFTQKTHLKELADEPLWCLDLNFMTSLLHTGYDIPLTRELKTAKTIGGNELGWCLGASLPLLDKTNWTCKVTKQF
;
A
#
# COMPACT_ATOMS: atom_id res chain seq x y z
N MET A 1 21.57 -2.17 -18.40
CA MET A 1 21.50 -2.66 -17.01
C MET A 1 20.20 -3.39 -16.64
N LEU A 2 19.16 -3.37 -17.46
CA LEU A 2 17.99 -4.26 -17.33
C LEU A 2 17.55 -4.66 -18.75
N LYS A 3 17.35 -5.96 -19.05
CA LYS A 3 16.73 -6.39 -20.32
C LYS A 3 15.37 -7.01 -20.02
N VAL A 4 14.31 -6.32 -20.43
CA VAL A 4 12.94 -6.83 -20.41
C VAL A 4 12.68 -7.56 -21.73
N GLY A 5 12.24 -8.82 -21.68
CA GLY A 5 11.86 -9.57 -22.87
C GLY A 5 10.69 -8.89 -23.61
N ARG A 6 10.85 -8.62 -24.92
CA ARG A 6 9.78 -8.03 -25.75
C ARG A 6 8.60 -9.00 -25.88
N ARG A 7 7.38 -8.53 -25.59
CA ARG A 7 6.11 -9.17 -25.98
C ARG A 7 6.02 -9.25 -27.51
N SER A 8 5.99 -10.47 -28.07
CA SER A 8 5.52 -10.71 -29.44
C SER A 8 4.00 -10.82 -29.42
N LYS A 9 3.28 -9.73 -29.71
CA LYS A 9 1.85 -9.78 -30.03
C LYS A 9 1.69 -10.02 -31.53
N SER A 10 1.42 -11.27 -31.92
CA SER A 10 0.89 -11.57 -33.26
C SER A 10 -0.64 -11.57 -33.17
N PHE A 11 -1.25 -10.49 -33.66
CA PHE A 11 -2.67 -10.47 -34.00
C PHE A 11 -2.86 -11.16 -35.36
N PHE A 12 -3.70 -12.19 -35.41
CA PHE A 12 -4.36 -12.60 -36.65
C PHE A 12 -5.86 -12.45 -36.46
N LEU A 13 -6.45 -11.55 -37.25
CA LEU A 13 -7.89 -11.46 -37.47
C LEU A 13 -8.37 -12.70 -38.23
N GLY A 14 -9.43 -13.32 -37.76
CA GLY A 14 -10.11 -14.41 -38.43
C GLY A 14 -11.46 -14.70 -37.79
N ALA A 15 -12.40 -13.77 -37.94
CA ALA A 15 -13.79 -14.00 -37.56
C ALA A 15 -14.40 -15.07 -38.48
N THR A 16 -14.89 -16.17 -37.91
CA THR A 16 -15.87 -17.04 -38.58
C THR A 16 -17.01 -17.30 -37.61
N ILE A 17 -18.19 -16.84 -38.02
CA ILE A 17 -19.48 -16.99 -37.38
C ILE A 17 -19.90 -18.47 -37.46
N VAL A 18 -20.25 -19.09 -36.33
CA VAL A 18 -20.97 -20.36 -36.32
C VAL A 18 -22.24 -20.20 -35.48
N THR A 19 -23.35 -20.46 -36.15
CA THR A 19 -24.74 -20.38 -35.70
C THR A 19 -25.13 -21.53 -34.77
N ALA A 20 -25.99 -21.22 -33.79
CA ALA A 20 -26.57 -22.16 -32.83
C ALA A 20 -27.63 -23.10 -33.46
N SER A 21 -27.79 -24.29 -32.86
CA SER A 21 -28.94 -25.20 -33.01
C SER A 21 -29.08 -26.11 -31.75
N PRO A 22 -30.27 -26.69 -31.48
CA PRO A 22 -30.89 -26.75 -30.14
C PRO A 22 -30.73 -28.12 -29.42
N PRO A 23 -31.26 -28.32 -28.18
CA PRO A 23 -30.81 -29.39 -27.29
C PRO A 23 -31.53 -30.73 -27.52
N HIS A 24 -30.80 -31.82 -27.31
CA HIS A 24 -31.30 -33.19 -27.30
C HIS A 24 -31.80 -33.60 -25.90
N GLN A 25 -33.02 -34.13 -25.85
CA GLN A 25 -33.56 -34.91 -24.72
C GLN A 25 -32.98 -36.34 -24.69
N VAL A 26 -32.64 -36.82 -23.50
CA VAL A 26 -32.64 -38.25 -23.06
C VAL A 26 -32.87 -38.17 -21.53
N GLY A 27 -33.72 -38.89 -20.82
CA GLY A 27 -34.36 -40.20 -21.00
C GLY A 27 -34.18 -40.94 -19.66
N ALA A 28 -35.28 -41.29 -18.99
CA ALA A 28 -35.33 -41.84 -17.64
C ALA A 28 -34.84 -43.30 -17.52
N GLY A 29 -34.24 -43.64 -16.37
CA GLY A 29 -33.97 -45.01 -15.92
C GLY A 29 -33.57 -45.03 -14.44
N ALA A 30 -34.30 -45.80 -13.63
CA ALA A 30 -34.19 -45.91 -12.15
C ALA A 30 -33.49 -47.24 -11.73
N PRO A 31 -33.53 -47.72 -10.47
CA PRO A 31 -32.49 -47.55 -9.44
C PRO A 31 -31.94 -48.87 -8.83
N GLU A 32 -30.79 -48.83 -8.15
CA GLU A 32 -30.26 -49.92 -7.29
C GLU A 32 -29.38 -49.29 -6.18
N LYS A 33 -29.84 -49.13 -4.92
CA LYS A 33 -29.88 -50.00 -3.72
C LYS A 33 -28.59 -50.10 -2.87
N VAL A 34 -28.70 -49.51 -1.66
CA VAL A 34 -28.24 -49.93 -0.28
C VAL A 34 -26.71 -50.00 -0.08
N ASP A 35 -26.10 -49.29 0.89
CA ASP A 35 -26.11 -49.67 2.31
C ASP A 35 -26.00 -48.48 3.29
N THR A 36 -26.90 -48.51 4.27
CA THR A 36 -26.83 -47.78 5.55
C THR A 36 -26.13 -48.62 6.61
N VAL A 37 -25.21 -48.03 7.37
CA VAL A 37 -24.84 -48.53 8.71
C VAL A 37 -25.02 -47.40 9.72
N SER A 38 -25.83 -47.69 10.72
CA SER A 38 -26.13 -46.91 11.93
C SER A 38 -25.48 -47.55 13.16
N GLY A 39 -25.09 -46.72 14.13
CA GLY A 39 -24.79 -47.10 15.53
C GLY A 39 -23.81 -46.10 16.15
N SER A 40 -24.27 -45.12 16.95
CA SER A 40 -24.49 -45.16 18.42
C SER A 40 -23.17 -45.23 19.20
N ASP A 41 -22.88 -44.49 20.27
CA ASP A 41 -23.75 -43.82 21.24
C ASP A 41 -22.92 -42.84 22.12
N ALA A 42 -23.66 -42.02 22.84
CA ALA A 42 -23.37 -41.06 23.92
C ALA A 42 -22.11 -41.22 24.80
N SER A 43 -21.56 -40.06 25.23
CA SER A 43 -21.27 -39.82 26.66
C SER A 43 -20.93 -38.35 26.96
N LEU A 44 -21.64 -37.77 27.94
CA LEU A 44 -21.27 -36.65 28.83
C LEU A 44 -21.57 -35.19 28.41
N LYS A 45 -22.89 -34.88 28.38
CA LYS A 45 -23.42 -33.70 29.09
C LYS A 45 -24.08 -34.18 30.40
N SER A 46 -23.43 -33.96 31.54
CA SER A 46 -24.11 -33.76 32.84
C SER A 46 -23.09 -33.37 33.92
N LYS A 47 -23.17 -32.11 34.37
CA LYS A 47 -23.10 -31.72 35.78
C LYS A 47 -23.37 -30.23 35.90
N VAL A 48 -24.61 -29.95 36.27
CA VAL A 48 -25.10 -28.72 36.86
C VAL A 48 -25.08 -28.94 38.39
N ASP A 49 -24.89 -27.87 39.16
CA ASP A 49 -25.12 -27.72 40.61
C ASP A 49 -24.10 -28.29 41.61
N SER A 50 -23.17 -27.42 42.05
CA SER A 50 -22.67 -27.22 43.43
C SER A 50 -21.52 -26.20 43.34
N VAL A 51 -21.54 -24.98 43.88
CA VAL A 51 -21.87 -24.55 45.26
C VAL A 51 -22.16 -23.05 45.25
N ASN A 52 -23.36 -22.65 45.68
CA ASN A 52 -23.63 -21.33 46.28
C ASN A 52 -23.61 -21.51 47.79
N LYS A 53 -22.72 -20.78 48.49
CA LYS A 53 -22.94 -20.15 49.81
C LYS A 53 -21.61 -19.69 50.44
N ALA A 54 -21.42 -18.39 50.45
CA ALA A 54 -20.95 -17.64 51.61
C ALA A 54 -21.40 -16.19 51.42
N ASP A 55 -22.56 -15.88 51.98
CA ASP A 55 -23.07 -14.53 52.18
C ASP A 55 -22.38 -13.84 53.36
N ASP A 56 -22.44 -12.51 53.29
CA ASP A 56 -22.53 -11.52 54.38
C ASP A 56 -21.28 -11.19 55.22
N THR A 57 -20.85 -9.92 55.11
CA THR A 57 -21.18 -8.95 56.16
C THR A 57 -21.14 -7.51 55.64
N ASP A 58 -22.25 -6.83 55.92
CA ASP A 58 -22.58 -5.42 55.75
C ASP A 58 -21.73 -4.51 56.66
N PHE A 59 -21.34 -3.34 56.17
CA PHE A 59 -21.04 -2.18 57.02
C PHE A 59 -21.38 -0.88 56.29
N SER A 60 -22.42 -0.25 56.80
CA SER A 60 -22.88 1.10 56.47
C SER A 60 -21.99 2.17 57.11
N GLY A 61 -21.89 3.33 56.44
CA GLY A 61 -21.30 4.54 57.02
C GLY A 61 -20.92 5.58 55.96
N GLY A 62 -21.81 6.52 55.68
CA GLY A 62 -21.52 7.68 54.82
C GLY A 62 -20.70 8.76 55.53
N TYR A 63 -20.13 9.69 54.76
CA TYR A 63 -20.00 11.11 55.11
C TYR A 63 -19.53 11.96 53.91
N ALA A 64 -20.32 13.00 53.65
CA ALA A 64 -20.00 14.35 53.17
C ALA A 64 -19.28 14.65 51.82
N ASP A 65 -20.05 15.39 51.01
CA ASP A 65 -19.71 16.52 50.12
C ASP A 65 -18.34 17.19 50.29
N SER A 66 -17.73 17.51 49.15
CA SER A 66 -17.34 18.89 48.84
C SER A 66 -17.21 19.09 47.33
N GLU A 67 -18.00 20.02 46.82
CA GLU A 67 -17.78 20.72 45.55
C GLU A 67 -16.50 21.56 45.67
N ASP A 68 -15.70 21.61 44.61
CA ASP A 68 -14.99 22.85 44.26
C ASP A 68 -14.73 22.92 42.76
N THR A 69 -15.22 24.01 42.19
CA THR A 69 -15.14 24.45 40.80
C THR A 69 -13.83 25.20 40.49
N LEU A 70 -13.65 25.53 39.20
CA LEU A 70 -12.73 26.53 38.60
C LEU A 70 -11.33 25.96 38.24
N ASP A 71 -10.69 26.25 37.11
CA ASP A 71 -10.97 27.07 35.93
C ASP A 71 -9.90 26.72 34.88
N ALA A 72 -10.22 26.90 33.60
CA ALA A 72 -9.24 26.88 32.50
C ALA A 72 -8.30 28.10 32.56
N PRO A 73 -7.15 28.07 31.87
CA PRO A 73 -6.96 29.14 30.89
C PRO A 73 -6.29 28.73 29.57
N ALA A 74 -6.61 29.57 28.59
CA ALA A 74 -6.28 29.51 27.19
C ALA A 74 -4.85 29.95 26.82
N ALA A 75 -4.53 29.67 25.57
CA ALA A 75 -3.32 29.95 24.81
C ALA A 75 -2.82 31.41 24.81
N LYS A 76 -1.49 31.56 24.61
CA LYS A 76 -0.86 32.55 23.71
C LYS A 76 0.63 32.22 23.52
N GLY A 77 1.08 32.21 22.26
CA GLY A 77 2.46 31.87 21.88
C GLY A 77 3.45 33.03 21.96
N LEU A 78 4.73 32.76 21.68
CA LEU A 78 5.70 33.76 21.22
C LEU A 78 6.96 33.14 20.60
N LYS A 79 7.59 33.97 19.77
CA LYS A 79 8.61 33.71 18.74
C LYS A 79 10.06 33.64 19.25
N LYS A 80 10.88 33.02 18.38
CA LYS A 80 12.33 33.14 18.07
C LYS A 80 13.20 34.24 18.71
N GLY A 81 14.48 33.86 18.90
CA GLY A 81 15.70 34.69 18.98
C GLY A 81 16.39 34.56 20.35
N GLY A 82 17.69 34.37 20.55
CA GLY A 82 18.90 34.37 19.72
C GLY A 82 20.10 34.65 20.64
N ALA A 83 21.18 33.86 20.51
CA ALA A 83 22.60 34.10 20.85
C ALA A 83 23.07 34.54 22.27
N ALA A 84 23.91 33.66 22.85
CA ALA A 84 25.28 33.87 23.39
C ALA A 84 25.55 34.80 24.61
N ALA A 85 26.07 34.23 25.71
CA ALA A 85 27.52 34.17 26.03
C ALA A 85 27.84 34.09 27.55
N LYS A 86 28.64 33.07 27.90
CA LYS A 86 29.76 32.98 28.87
C LYS A 86 29.63 33.54 30.31
N ASN A 87 29.89 32.67 31.29
CA ASN A 87 31.12 32.75 32.12
C ASN A 87 31.36 31.47 32.96
N THR A 88 32.64 31.11 33.10
CA THR A 88 33.22 30.05 33.95
C THR A 88 34.26 30.70 34.86
N PRO A 89 34.62 30.06 36.00
CA PRO A 89 36.04 29.79 36.26
C PRO A 89 36.25 28.37 36.86
N ALA A 90 37.14 27.52 36.32
CA ALA A 90 38.61 27.48 36.37
C ALA A 90 39.17 26.64 37.55
N GLY A 91 39.92 25.60 37.20
CA GLY A 91 40.80 24.81 38.08
C GLY A 91 42.00 24.29 37.29
N LYS A 92 43.22 24.51 37.82
CA LYS A 92 44.52 24.54 37.13
C LYS A 92 45.27 23.19 37.13
N GLY A 93 46.16 23.01 36.15
CA GLY A 93 47.31 22.09 36.21
C GLY A 93 48.07 22.03 34.87
N ALA A 94 49.33 22.46 34.86
CA ALA A 94 50.27 22.51 33.72
C ALA A 94 51.61 21.82 34.13
N PRO A 95 52.72 21.81 33.36
CA PRO A 95 52.94 21.84 31.90
C PRO A 95 54.01 20.81 31.40
N ALA A 96 54.20 20.66 30.08
CA ALA A 96 55.51 20.36 29.48
C ALA A 96 55.59 20.85 28.01
N LYS A 97 56.78 21.30 27.62
CA LYS A 97 57.13 22.23 26.53
C LYS A 97 57.46 21.59 25.16
N ASP A 98 57.19 22.39 24.12
CA ASP A 98 57.94 22.65 22.87
C ASP A 98 58.40 21.47 21.99
N THR A 99 58.03 21.41 20.70
CA THR A 99 58.66 22.24 19.66
C THR A 99 57.89 22.18 18.33
N ALA A 100 57.97 23.28 17.58
CA ALA A 100 57.31 23.52 16.30
C ALA A 100 58.02 22.86 15.11
N SER A 101 57.25 22.43 14.11
CA SER A 101 57.63 22.56 12.70
C SER A 101 56.39 22.55 11.81
N GLY A 102 56.25 23.60 11.00
CA GLY A 102 55.08 23.83 10.16
C GLY A 102 54.97 22.87 8.98
N LYS A 103 53.75 22.47 8.67
CA LYS A 103 53.35 21.98 7.35
C LYS A 103 52.13 22.76 6.90
N LYS A 104 52.27 23.41 5.75
CA LYS A 104 51.21 24.08 5.00
C LYS A 104 50.02 23.13 4.85
N GLY A 105 48.84 23.58 5.26
CA GLY A 105 47.60 22.88 4.99
C GLY A 105 47.38 22.78 3.49
N VAL A 106 47.42 21.56 2.97
CA VAL A 106 46.74 21.23 1.73
C VAL A 106 45.27 21.20 2.11
N ALA A 107 44.50 22.18 1.64
CA ALA A 107 43.06 22.07 1.61
C ALA A 107 42.75 20.80 0.83
N ALA A 108 42.22 19.79 1.52
CA ALA A 108 41.62 18.64 0.86
C ALA A 108 40.44 19.18 0.06
N THR A 109 40.67 19.37 -1.24
CA THR A 109 39.58 19.42 -2.22
C THR A 109 38.82 18.12 -2.03
N ALA A 110 37.56 18.22 -1.56
CA ALA A 110 36.62 17.12 -1.68
C ALA A 110 36.67 16.68 -3.15
N ALA A 111 37.03 15.43 -3.41
CA ALA A 111 36.89 14.88 -4.74
C ALA A 111 35.41 15.05 -5.11
N GLU A 112 35.12 15.76 -6.20
CA GLU A 112 33.79 15.73 -6.79
C GLU A 112 33.55 14.29 -7.23
N GLU A 113 32.81 13.53 -6.43
CA GLU A 113 32.36 12.20 -6.82
C GLU A 113 31.33 12.39 -7.95
N ASP A 114 31.67 11.90 -9.14
CA ASP A 114 30.86 12.06 -10.36
C ASP A 114 29.69 11.08 -10.33
N TYR A 115 28.63 11.46 -9.62
CA TYR A 115 27.39 10.69 -9.53
C TYR A 115 26.43 11.01 -10.67
N GLU A 116 25.69 9.99 -11.12
CA GLU A 116 24.54 10.18 -11.99
C GLU A 116 23.25 10.30 -11.17
N TYR A 117 22.37 11.21 -11.57
CA TYR A 117 21.13 11.50 -10.84
C TYR A 117 19.91 11.17 -11.66
N VAL A 118 18.85 10.68 -11.01
CA VAL A 118 17.55 10.40 -11.64
C VAL A 118 16.45 11.00 -10.78
N VAL A 119 15.50 11.71 -11.41
CA VAL A 119 14.30 12.23 -10.78
C VAL A 119 13.11 11.38 -11.18
N MET A 120 12.46 10.73 -10.21
CA MET A 120 11.24 9.96 -10.42
C MET A 120 10.10 10.59 -9.64
N ILE A 121 8.99 10.89 -10.31
CA ILE A 121 7.75 11.34 -9.68
C ILE A 121 6.74 10.21 -9.72
N ASP A 122 6.35 9.75 -8.53
CA ASP A 122 5.20 8.86 -8.34
C ASP A 122 3.93 9.70 -8.14
N ALA A 123 3.04 9.66 -9.12
CA ALA A 123 1.73 10.29 -9.07
C ALA A 123 0.65 9.29 -8.62
N GLY A 124 0.66 8.99 -7.32
CA GLY A 124 -0.31 8.14 -6.64
C GLY A 124 -1.72 8.75 -6.54
N SER A 125 -2.70 7.92 -6.15
CA SER A 125 -4.10 8.33 -6.03
C SER A 125 -4.36 9.30 -4.87
N THR A 126 -3.61 9.18 -3.77
CA THR A 126 -3.80 9.99 -2.54
C THR A 126 -2.77 11.12 -2.38
N GLY A 127 -1.72 11.13 -3.20
CA GLY A 127 -0.63 12.10 -3.13
C GLY A 127 0.36 11.89 -4.27
N SER A 128 1.29 12.84 -4.41
CA SER A 128 2.42 12.72 -5.34
C SER A 128 3.74 12.77 -4.57
N ARG A 129 4.74 12.05 -5.04
CA ARG A 129 6.07 11.96 -4.43
C ARG A 129 7.16 12.24 -5.43
N VAL A 130 8.27 12.82 -4.98
CA VAL A 130 9.52 12.87 -5.74
C VAL A 130 10.56 12.02 -5.05
N HIS A 131 11.31 11.29 -5.87
CA HIS A 131 12.50 10.57 -5.50
C HIS A 131 13.65 11.12 -6.35
N VAL A 132 14.68 11.62 -5.68
CA VAL A 132 15.91 12.09 -6.32
C VAL A 132 17.02 11.12 -5.93
N TYR A 133 17.36 10.23 -6.86
CA TYR A 133 18.39 9.24 -6.64
C TYR A 133 19.75 9.74 -7.13
N SER A 134 20.82 9.42 -6.39
CA SER A 134 22.19 9.50 -6.88
C SER A 134 22.82 8.10 -6.94
N PHE A 135 23.52 7.83 -8.04
CA PHE A 135 24.12 6.53 -8.31
C PHE A 135 25.61 6.65 -8.63
N ASP A 136 26.38 5.70 -8.09
CA ASP A 136 27.69 5.35 -8.62
C ASP A 136 27.50 4.36 -9.78
N THR A 137 27.74 4.85 -10.99
CA THR A 137 27.64 4.09 -12.24
C THR A 137 28.97 3.49 -12.68
N SER A 138 30.06 3.68 -11.91
CA SER A 138 31.35 3.04 -12.17
C SER A 138 31.33 1.53 -11.91
N VAL A 139 30.30 1.06 -11.19
CA VAL A 139 30.04 -0.35 -10.89
C VAL A 139 28.77 -0.84 -11.60
N SER A 140 28.68 -2.16 -11.78
CA SER A 140 27.53 -2.80 -12.43
C SER A 140 26.99 -3.95 -11.56
N PRO A 141 25.70 -3.96 -11.20
CA PRO A 141 24.71 -2.90 -11.45
C PRO A 141 25.07 -1.59 -10.72
N PRO A 142 24.51 -0.44 -11.13
CA PRO A 142 24.76 0.84 -10.46
C PRO A 142 24.48 0.73 -8.97
N LYS A 143 25.31 1.36 -8.17
CA LYS A 143 25.15 1.39 -6.71
C LYS A 143 24.40 2.66 -6.32
N LEU A 144 23.29 2.51 -5.61
CA LEU A 144 22.55 3.61 -5.00
C LEU A 144 23.41 4.23 -3.89
N ILE A 145 23.57 5.55 -3.94
CA ILE A 145 24.36 6.32 -2.98
C ILE A 145 23.44 7.07 -2.03
N ASN A 146 22.44 7.76 -2.57
CA ASN A 146 21.46 8.49 -1.78
C ASN A 146 20.10 8.53 -2.49
N GLU A 147 19.06 8.68 -1.67
CA GLU A 147 17.72 9.07 -2.09
C GLU A 147 17.30 10.31 -1.30
N GLU A 148 16.89 11.36 -1.99
CA GLU A 148 16.08 12.43 -1.39
C GLU A 148 14.60 12.17 -1.71
N PHE A 149 13.75 12.23 -0.70
CA PHE A 149 12.33 11.91 -0.82
C PHE A 149 11.43 13.02 -0.24
N GLN A 150 10.41 13.42 -0.99
CA GLN A 150 9.34 14.28 -0.48
C GLN A 150 7.98 13.88 -1.04
N MET A 151 6.94 14.00 -0.22
CA MET A 151 5.54 13.72 -0.57
C MET A 151 4.66 14.95 -0.35
N LEU A 152 3.63 15.09 -1.20
CA LEU A 152 2.55 16.06 -1.08
C LEU A 152 1.19 15.39 -1.24
N LYS A 153 0.15 16.06 -0.74
CA LYS A 153 -1.27 15.73 -0.98
C LYS A 153 -2.01 17.00 -1.47
N PRO A 154 -3.05 16.87 -2.31
CA PRO A 154 -3.58 15.63 -2.87
C PRO A 154 -2.77 15.13 -4.09
N GLY A 155 -3.14 13.96 -4.64
CA GLY A 155 -2.55 13.43 -5.89
C GLY A 155 -3.17 14.04 -7.15
N LEU A 156 -2.56 13.77 -8.31
CA LEU A 156 -2.99 14.33 -9.61
C LEU A 156 -4.45 14.05 -9.96
N SER A 157 -5.02 12.92 -9.52
CA SER A 157 -6.41 12.57 -9.80
C SER A 157 -7.44 13.50 -9.13
N SER A 158 -7.01 14.35 -8.19
CA SER A 158 -7.89 15.34 -7.54
C SER A 158 -8.14 16.60 -8.38
N TYR A 159 -7.41 16.75 -9.50
CA TYR A 159 -7.47 17.88 -10.42
C TYR A 159 -8.16 17.50 -11.73
N ASP A 160 -9.20 16.68 -11.65
CA ASP A 160 -9.86 16.01 -12.79
C ASP A 160 -10.38 16.96 -13.90
N THR A 161 -10.57 18.24 -13.56
CA THR A 161 -11.05 19.32 -14.42
C THR A 161 -10.05 20.47 -14.57
N ASP A 162 -8.89 20.39 -13.92
CA ASP A 162 -7.84 21.43 -13.93
C ASP A 162 -6.46 20.82 -14.20
N ALA A 163 -6.21 20.47 -15.47
CA ALA A 163 -4.95 19.85 -15.88
C ALA A 163 -3.72 20.75 -15.66
N ILE A 164 -3.89 22.08 -15.68
CA ILE A 164 -2.79 23.02 -15.45
C ILE A 164 -2.44 23.04 -13.96
N GLY A 165 -3.45 23.19 -13.08
CA GLY A 165 -3.26 23.09 -11.64
C GLY A 165 -2.69 21.74 -11.21
N ALA A 166 -3.06 20.65 -11.90
CA ALA A 166 -2.45 19.34 -11.70
C ALA A 166 -0.93 19.35 -11.93
N ALA A 167 -0.47 20.00 -13.02
CA ALA A 167 0.95 20.10 -13.33
C ALA A 167 1.71 21.01 -12.34
N GLU A 168 1.14 22.18 -12.03
CA GLU A 168 1.71 23.15 -11.07
C GLU A 168 1.76 22.57 -9.64
N SER A 169 0.88 21.63 -9.30
CA SER A 169 0.92 20.94 -7.99
C SER A 169 2.22 20.17 -7.74
N LEU A 170 2.99 19.87 -8.79
CA LEU A 170 4.29 19.20 -8.70
C LEU A 170 5.46 20.16 -8.43
N ASP A 171 5.26 21.48 -8.49
CA ASP A 171 6.33 22.48 -8.35
C ASP A 171 7.12 22.38 -7.04
N PRO A 172 6.49 22.16 -5.87
CA PRO A 172 7.26 22.03 -4.65
C PRO A 172 8.14 20.78 -4.67
N LEU A 173 7.69 19.70 -5.32
CA LEU A 173 8.47 18.47 -5.50
C LEU A 173 9.63 18.66 -6.48
N LEU A 174 9.41 19.37 -7.57
CA LEU A 174 10.44 19.67 -8.56
C LEU A 174 11.49 20.64 -8.03
N THR A 175 11.10 21.53 -7.11
CA THR A 175 12.02 22.41 -6.38
C THR A 175 12.99 21.61 -5.53
N VAL A 176 12.53 20.54 -4.86
CA VAL A 176 13.41 19.62 -4.13
C VAL A 176 14.46 19.03 -5.05
N ALA A 177 14.07 18.53 -6.22
CA ALA A 177 15.01 17.98 -7.19
C ALA A 177 16.05 19.01 -7.65
N MET A 178 15.65 20.27 -7.84
CA MET A 178 16.54 21.37 -8.19
C MET A 178 17.54 21.71 -7.08
N ASP A 179 17.10 21.66 -5.82
CA ASP A 179 17.92 21.96 -4.64
C ASP A 179 18.87 20.81 -4.29
N THR A 180 18.47 19.56 -4.54
CA THR A 180 19.27 18.36 -4.26
C THR A 180 20.36 18.12 -5.30
N ILE A 181 20.06 18.33 -6.59
CA ILE A 181 21.01 18.02 -7.68
C ILE A 181 21.93 19.24 -7.93
N PRO A 182 23.25 19.07 -8.11
CA PRO A 182 24.13 20.16 -8.53
C PRO A 182 23.70 20.83 -9.83
N LYS A 183 23.79 22.16 -9.90
CA LYS A 183 23.28 22.96 -11.04
C LYS A 183 23.85 22.55 -12.40
N ASP A 184 25.12 22.16 -12.44
CA ASP A 184 25.82 21.69 -13.64
C ASP A 184 25.37 20.30 -14.10
N LYS A 185 24.71 19.53 -13.22
CA LYS A 185 24.18 18.20 -13.52
C LYS A 185 22.71 18.21 -13.95
N HIS A 186 21.95 19.27 -13.63
CA HIS A 186 20.51 19.39 -13.94
C HIS A 186 20.16 19.01 -15.37
N SER A 187 20.90 19.53 -16.36
CA SER A 187 20.63 19.27 -17.78
C SER A 187 20.89 17.82 -18.20
N CYS A 188 21.57 17.03 -17.39
CA CYS A 188 21.89 15.62 -17.61
C CYS A 188 21.27 14.68 -16.55
N SER A 189 20.26 15.14 -15.81
CA SER A 189 19.53 14.32 -14.83
C SER A 189 18.09 14.08 -15.32
N PRO A 190 17.74 12.88 -15.80
CA PRO A 190 16.42 12.63 -16.39
C PRO A 190 15.32 12.74 -15.35
N VAL A 191 14.17 13.27 -15.79
CA VAL A 191 12.92 13.23 -15.04
C VAL A 191 11.90 12.32 -15.71
N ALA A 192 11.25 11.48 -14.91
CA ALA A 192 10.10 10.68 -15.31
C ALA A 192 8.95 10.88 -14.32
N VAL A 193 7.72 10.82 -14.82
CA VAL A 193 6.49 10.88 -14.02
C VAL A 193 5.66 9.65 -14.35
N LYS A 194 5.29 8.91 -13.31
CA LYS A 194 4.48 7.71 -13.46
C LYS A 194 3.25 7.83 -12.58
N ALA A 195 2.10 7.91 -13.22
CA ALA A 195 0.83 7.86 -12.52
C ALA A 195 0.38 6.41 -12.33
N THR A 196 -0.28 6.11 -11.22
CA THR A 196 -0.76 4.76 -10.89
C THR A 196 -2.26 4.62 -11.15
N ALA A 197 -2.92 3.65 -10.50
CA ALA A 197 -4.33 3.33 -10.69
C ALA A 197 -5.29 4.53 -10.50
N GLY A 198 -4.97 5.49 -9.62
CA GLY A 198 -5.84 6.64 -9.35
C GLY A 198 -6.12 7.49 -10.59
N LEU A 199 -5.10 7.78 -11.40
CA LEU A 199 -5.28 8.57 -12.61
C LEU A 199 -6.09 7.80 -13.66
N ARG A 200 -5.85 6.49 -13.81
CA ARG A 200 -6.62 5.62 -14.75
C ARG A 200 -8.13 5.71 -14.53
N LEU A 201 -8.56 5.77 -13.27
CA LEU A 201 -9.96 5.79 -12.89
C LEU A 201 -10.69 7.07 -13.33
N LEU A 202 -9.98 8.15 -13.68
CA LEU A 202 -10.60 9.35 -14.25
C LEU A 202 -11.09 9.17 -15.69
N GLY A 203 -10.69 8.08 -16.35
CA GLY A 203 -10.91 7.86 -17.77
C GLY A 203 -9.81 8.48 -18.65
N GLU A 204 -9.72 7.96 -19.88
CA GLU A 204 -8.62 8.23 -20.83
C GLU A 204 -8.47 9.74 -21.13
N ALA A 205 -9.56 10.42 -21.47
CA ALA A 205 -9.51 11.83 -21.88
C ALA A 205 -8.96 12.77 -20.78
N LYS A 206 -9.41 12.60 -19.53
CA LYS A 206 -8.96 13.41 -18.39
C LYS A 206 -7.51 13.08 -18.03
N SER A 207 -7.18 11.79 -17.99
CA SER A 207 -5.81 11.31 -17.72
C SER A 207 -4.82 11.89 -18.72
N ASP A 208 -5.14 11.82 -20.00
CA ASP A 208 -4.28 12.31 -21.07
C ASP A 208 -4.10 13.83 -21.02
N ALA A 209 -5.15 14.58 -20.68
CA ALA A 209 -5.07 16.03 -20.53
C ALA A 209 -4.08 16.41 -19.41
N ILE A 210 -4.15 15.75 -18.27
CA ILE A 210 -3.25 15.94 -17.13
C ILE A 210 -1.81 15.57 -17.53
N LEU A 211 -1.58 14.40 -18.12
CA LEU A 211 -0.23 13.96 -18.49
C LEU A 211 0.42 14.87 -19.55
N LYS A 212 -0.36 15.40 -20.50
CA LYS A 212 0.11 16.40 -21.48
C LYS A 212 0.50 17.71 -20.82
N ALA A 213 -0.30 18.18 -19.85
CA ALA A 213 0.02 19.39 -19.10
C ALA A 213 1.31 19.22 -18.29
N VAL A 214 1.46 18.09 -17.58
CA VAL A 214 2.68 17.73 -16.84
C VAL A 214 3.90 17.67 -17.76
N ARG A 215 3.78 17.05 -18.95
CA ARG A 215 4.89 17.02 -19.93
C ARG A 215 5.30 18.41 -20.37
N ARG A 216 4.34 19.22 -20.80
CA ARG A 216 4.61 20.59 -21.24
C ARG A 216 5.32 21.39 -20.15
N HIS A 217 4.87 21.26 -18.91
CA HIS A 217 5.42 21.94 -17.75
C HIS A 217 6.88 21.54 -17.50
N LEU A 218 7.18 20.24 -17.46
CA LEU A 218 8.55 19.74 -17.26
C LEU A 218 9.50 20.09 -18.41
N GLU A 219 9.01 20.06 -19.65
CA GLU A 219 9.84 20.38 -20.82
C GLU A 219 10.21 21.87 -20.87
N LYS A 220 9.24 22.75 -20.54
CA LYS A 220 9.34 24.20 -20.70
C LYS A 220 9.96 24.90 -19.49
N ASP A 221 9.58 24.49 -18.28
CA ASP A 221 9.79 25.29 -17.08
C ASP A 221 10.92 24.72 -16.19
N PHE A 222 11.38 23.49 -16.45
CA PHE A 222 12.46 22.83 -15.69
C PHE A 222 13.65 22.38 -16.56
N PRO A 223 14.89 22.34 -16.01
CA PRO A 223 16.10 22.01 -16.77
C PRO A 223 16.31 20.50 -17.00
N PHE A 224 15.56 19.64 -16.30
CA PHE A 224 15.71 18.19 -16.40
C PHE A 224 15.26 17.65 -17.76
N PRO A 225 16.05 16.82 -18.46
CA PRO A 225 15.58 16.12 -19.65
C PRO A 225 14.44 15.18 -19.31
N VAL A 226 13.29 15.36 -19.97
CA VAL A 226 12.16 14.44 -19.85
C VAL A 226 12.52 13.16 -20.59
N VAL A 227 12.40 12.01 -19.91
CA VAL A 227 12.53 10.70 -20.56
C VAL A 227 11.51 10.61 -21.72
N GLY A 228 11.82 9.95 -22.83
CA GLY A 228 11.07 9.99 -24.10
C GLY A 228 9.55 9.67 -24.04
N ASP A 229 8.96 9.06 -25.06
CA ASP A 229 7.48 8.99 -25.15
C ASP A 229 6.78 8.35 -23.95
N LYS A 230 7.46 7.45 -23.22
CA LYS A 230 6.98 6.82 -21.99
C LYS A 230 7.53 7.45 -20.70
N GLY A 231 8.21 8.59 -20.73
CA GLY A 231 8.73 9.25 -19.52
C GLY A 231 7.64 9.82 -18.63
N ILE A 232 6.53 10.24 -19.23
CA ILE A 232 5.35 10.75 -18.53
C ILE A 232 4.16 9.92 -18.99
N SER A 233 3.75 8.96 -18.15
CA SER A 233 2.76 7.96 -18.52
C SER A 233 2.06 7.39 -17.29
N ILE A 234 0.94 6.71 -17.51
CA ILE A 234 0.40 5.78 -16.50
C ILE A 234 1.23 4.50 -16.53
N MET A 235 1.70 4.02 -15.37
CA MET A 235 2.51 2.80 -15.25
C MET A 235 1.63 1.56 -15.22
N ASP A 236 1.82 0.59 -16.13
CA ASP A 236 1.15 -0.73 -16.12
C ASP A 236 1.23 -1.38 -14.73
N GLY A 237 0.14 -2.00 -14.26
CA GLY A 237 0.15 -2.67 -12.96
C GLY A 237 1.19 -3.80 -12.89
N SER A 238 1.51 -4.43 -14.04
CA SER A 238 2.59 -5.41 -14.09
C SER A 238 3.97 -4.79 -13.89
N ASP A 239 4.18 -3.61 -14.46
CA ASP A 239 5.45 -2.88 -14.35
C ASP A 239 5.62 -2.39 -12.90
N GLU A 240 4.56 -1.89 -12.28
CA GLU A 240 4.54 -1.43 -10.88
C GLU A 240 5.00 -2.53 -9.93
N GLY A 241 4.37 -3.71 -9.99
CA GLY A 241 4.74 -4.84 -9.14
C GLY A 241 6.19 -5.28 -9.37
N VAL A 242 6.62 -5.42 -10.62
CA VAL A 242 7.97 -5.91 -10.94
C VAL A 242 9.04 -4.90 -10.52
N PHE A 243 8.82 -3.61 -10.73
CA PHE A 243 9.76 -2.59 -10.27
C PHE A 243 9.83 -2.54 -8.75
N ALA A 244 8.73 -2.75 -8.04
CA ALA A 244 8.76 -2.87 -6.59
C ALA A 244 9.54 -4.11 -6.13
N TRP A 245 9.39 -5.24 -6.82
CA TRP A 245 10.21 -6.43 -6.58
C TRP A 245 11.71 -6.18 -6.82
N ILE A 246 12.07 -5.44 -7.88
CA ILE A 246 13.45 -5.04 -8.14
C ILE A 246 13.97 -4.17 -7.00
N THR A 247 13.23 -3.14 -6.60
CA THR A 247 13.60 -2.26 -5.48
C THR A 247 13.89 -3.06 -4.21
N THR A 248 12.93 -3.87 -3.76
CA THR A 248 13.06 -4.65 -2.52
C THR A 248 14.28 -5.56 -2.57
N ASN A 249 14.42 -6.35 -3.63
CA ASN A 249 15.50 -7.31 -3.72
C ASN A 249 16.87 -6.67 -3.97
N TYR A 250 16.91 -5.51 -4.62
CA TYR A 250 18.12 -4.73 -4.79
C TYR A 250 18.60 -4.15 -3.45
N LEU A 251 17.69 -3.55 -2.67
CA LEU A 251 18.00 -3.00 -1.35
C LEU A 251 18.39 -4.09 -0.33
N LEU A 252 17.79 -5.29 -0.44
CA LEU A 252 18.19 -6.47 0.34
C LEU A 252 19.48 -7.13 -0.15
N SER A 253 20.06 -6.68 -1.28
CA SER A 253 21.20 -7.31 -1.95
C SER A 253 20.97 -8.78 -2.39
N ASN A 254 19.70 -9.19 -2.52
CA ASN A 254 19.31 -10.50 -3.07
C ASN A 254 19.56 -10.58 -4.58
N ILE A 255 19.50 -9.44 -5.27
CA ILE A 255 19.86 -9.29 -6.69
C ILE A 255 20.99 -8.27 -6.86
N GLY A 256 21.70 -8.36 -7.98
CA GLY A 256 22.81 -7.44 -8.27
C GLY A 256 24.13 -7.77 -7.57
N SER A 257 24.15 -8.77 -6.69
CA SER A 257 25.39 -9.36 -6.15
C SER A 257 25.85 -10.56 -7.00
N SER A 258 27.10 -10.98 -6.82
CA SER A 258 27.63 -12.18 -7.47
C SER A 258 27.06 -13.49 -6.91
N LYS A 259 26.37 -13.43 -5.76
CA LYS A 259 25.75 -14.59 -5.12
C LYS A 259 24.34 -14.79 -5.67
N GLN A 260 23.99 -16.04 -5.96
CA GLN A 260 22.62 -16.41 -6.30
C GLN A 260 21.86 -16.69 -5.00
N LEU A 261 21.20 -15.65 -4.49
CA LEU A 261 20.35 -15.74 -3.31
C LEU A 261 18.88 -15.93 -3.73
N ASP A 262 18.10 -16.54 -2.83
CA ASP A 262 16.65 -16.53 -2.93
C ASP A 262 16.16 -15.08 -2.87
N THR A 263 15.15 -14.77 -3.68
CA THR A 263 14.56 -13.43 -3.72
C THR A 263 13.32 -13.38 -2.85
N ALA A 264 13.07 -12.21 -2.26
CA ALA A 264 11.89 -11.94 -1.49
C ALA A 264 10.66 -11.83 -2.41
N ALA A 265 9.52 -12.33 -1.93
CA ALA A 265 8.21 -12.02 -2.50
C ALA A 265 7.78 -10.61 -2.07
N VAL A 266 7.05 -9.93 -2.92
CA VAL A 266 6.60 -8.55 -2.73
C VAL A 266 5.09 -8.47 -2.89
N PHE A 267 4.45 -7.81 -1.92
CA PHE A 267 3.03 -7.47 -1.93
C PHE A 267 2.88 -5.97 -1.70
N ASP A 268 2.38 -5.26 -2.71
CA ASP A 268 2.16 -3.82 -2.65
C ASP A 268 0.66 -3.56 -2.58
N LEU A 269 0.19 -2.92 -1.50
CA LEU A 269 -1.21 -2.54 -1.37
C LEU A 269 -1.35 -1.04 -1.60
N GLY A 270 -1.80 -0.67 -2.80
CA GLY A 270 -2.15 0.69 -3.17
C GLY A 270 -3.62 1.03 -2.86
N GLY A 271 -4.04 2.24 -3.26
CA GLY A 271 -5.43 2.67 -3.07
C GLY A 271 -6.39 2.04 -4.09
N GLY A 272 -5.94 1.87 -5.33
CA GLY A 272 -6.75 1.36 -6.45
C GLY A 272 -6.52 -0.10 -6.83
N SER A 273 -5.35 -0.66 -6.49
CA SER A 273 -4.93 -2.02 -6.83
C SER A 273 -4.03 -2.61 -5.75
N THR A 274 -3.82 -3.91 -5.81
CA THR A 274 -2.79 -4.64 -5.05
C THR A 274 -1.96 -5.47 -6.00
N GLN A 275 -0.65 -5.51 -5.80
CA GLN A 275 0.30 -6.23 -6.64
C GLN A 275 0.96 -7.36 -5.84
N ILE A 276 1.23 -8.47 -6.52
CA ILE A 276 1.94 -9.64 -5.98
C ILE A 276 3.01 -10.04 -6.98
N VAL A 277 4.26 -10.15 -6.52
CA VAL A 277 5.40 -10.58 -7.36
C VAL A 277 6.36 -11.47 -6.58
N PHE A 278 6.73 -12.61 -7.18
CA PHE A 278 7.76 -13.49 -6.63
C PHE A 278 8.44 -14.31 -7.73
N GLU A 279 9.62 -14.86 -7.43
CA GLU A 279 10.33 -15.83 -8.27
C GLU A 279 9.94 -17.24 -7.83
N PRO A 280 9.18 -18.00 -8.64
CA PRO A 280 8.79 -19.35 -8.26
C PRO A 280 9.97 -20.32 -8.30
N VAL A 281 10.04 -21.24 -7.34
CA VAL A 281 11.05 -22.31 -7.25
C VAL A 281 10.51 -23.66 -7.76
N ASN A 282 11.40 -24.62 -8.01
CA ASN A 282 11.08 -26.04 -8.24
C ASN A 282 10.41 -26.47 -9.56
N GLY A 283 10.62 -25.73 -10.65
CA GLY A 283 10.63 -26.34 -12.00
C GLY A 283 9.28 -26.53 -12.73
N GLU A 284 8.14 -26.15 -12.15
CA GLU A 284 6.95 -25.88 -12.97
C GLU A 284 7.08 -24.51 -13.62
N LYS A 285 6.93 -24.47 -14.95
CA LYS A 285 6.97 -23.22 -15.70
C LYS A 285 5.76 -22.39 -15.29
N VAL A 286 6.00 -21.17 -14.82
CA VAL A 286 4.95 -20.14 -14.72
C VAL A 286 4.16 -20.16 -16.02
N LEU A 287 2.83 -20.27 -15.92
CA LEU A 287 1.99 -20.33 -17.11
C LEU A 287 2.27 -19.13 -18.01
N GLU A 288 2.43 -19.41 -19.31
CA GLU A 288 2.62 -18.35 -20.30
C GLU A 288 1.38 -17.46 -20.31
N GLY A 289 1.58 -16.15 -20.35
CA GLY A 289 0.49 -15.19 -20.30
C GLY A 289 0.93 -13.88 -19.69
N GLU A 290 -0.04 -13.12 -19.17
CA GLU A 290 0.25 -11.85 -18.52
C GLU A 290 1.00 -12.04 -17.20
N HIS A 291 0.76 -13.13 -16.48
CA HIS A 291 1.35 -13.36 -15.15
C HIS A 291 2.86 -13.66 -15.16
N LYS A 292 3.40 -14.13 -16.29
CA LYS A 292 4.82 -14.45 -16.40
C LYS A 292 5.60 -13.24 -16.86
N TYR A 293 6.70 -12.94 -16.15
CA TYR A 293 7.56 -11.81 -16.47
C TYR A 293 9.04 -12.21 -16.43
N ASP A 294 9.67 -12.22 -17.60
CA ASP A 294 11.09 -12.56 -17.75
C ASP A 294 11.96 -11.29 -17.75
N ILE A 295 12.93 -11.23 -16.84
CA ILE A 295 13.90 -10.13 -16.72
C ILE A 295 15.33 -10.61 -16.60
N GLU A 296 16.26 -9.76 -17.01
CA GLU A 296 17.68 -9.89 -16.72
C GLU A 296 18.17 -8.67 -15.94
N PHE A 297 18.69 -8.90 -14.74
CA PHE A 297 19.26 -7.87 -13.87
C PHE A 297 20.60 -8.31 -13.30
N GLY A 298 21.63 -7.47 -13.39
CA GLY A 298 22.98 -7.80 -12.91
C GLY A 298 23.58 -9.06 -13.57
N GLY A 299 23.17 -9.40 -14.80
CA GLY A 299 23.59 -10.60 -15.51
C GLY A 299 22.88 -11.90 -15.11
N ARG A 300 21.99 -11.87 -14.10
CA ARG A 300 21.11 -12.99 -13.73
C ARG A 300 19.75 -12.84 -14.43
N LYS A 301 19.25 -13.95 -14.98
CA LYS A 301 17.90 -14.03 -15.52
C LYS A 301 16.93 -14.52 -14.44
N PHE A 302 15.75 -13.94 -14.42
CA PHE A 302 14.67 -14.28 -13.51
C PHE A 302 13.40 -14.49 -14.33
N THR A 303 12.62 -15.49 -13.94
CA THR A 303 11.24 -15.66 -14.38
C THR A 303 10.36 -15.42 -13.18
N LEU A 304 9.63 -14.31 -13.20
CA LEU A 304 8.77 -13.90 -12.11
C LEU A 304 7.33 -14.30 -12.42
N TYR A 305 6.60 -14.71 -11.38
CA TYR A 305 5.15 -14.52 -11.36
C TYR A 305 4.88 -13.09 -10.90
N GLN A 306 4.01 -12.39 -11.62
CA GLN A 306 3.53 -11.07 -11.27
C GLN A 306 2.03 -10.99 -11.56
N TYR A 307 1.28 -10.31 -10.70
CA TYR A 307 -0.08 -9.90 -11.06
C TYR A 307 -0.52 -8.64 -10.31
N SER A 308 -1.40 -7.87 -10.93
CA SER A 308 -2.02 -6.69 -10.35
C SER A 308 -3.54 -6.85 -10.32
N HIS A 309 -4.11 -6.92 -9.11
CA HIS A 309 -5.55 -6.98 -8.92
C HIS A 309 -6.12 -5.56 -8.87
N LEU A 310 -6.45 -5.02 -10.04
CA LEU A 310 -7.14 -3.73 -10.16
C LEU A 310 -8.53 -3.80 -9.50
N GLY A 311 -8.89 -2.76 -8.73
CA GLY A 311 -10.14 -2.74 -7.96
C GLY A 311 -10.04 -3.42 -6.59
N TYR A 312 -8.85 -3.87 -6.18
CA TYR A 312 -8.58 -4.52 -4.89
C TYR A 312 -7.52 -3.78 -4.07
N GLY A 313 -7.26 -2.50 -4.38
CA GLY A 313 -6.56 -1.62 -3.45
C GLY A 313 -7.42 -1.28 -2.23
N LEU A 314 -6.81 -0.77 -1.16
CA LEU A 314 -7.49 -0.58 0.13
C LEU A 314 -8.75 0.30 0.03
N MET A 315 -8.69 1.39 -0.74
CA MET A 315 -9.85 2.29 -0.92
C MET A 315 -10.97 1.64 -1.74
N GLN A 316 -10.60 0.80 -2.72
CA GLN A 316 -11.58 0.05 -3.51
C GLN A 316 -12.24 -1.05 -2.68
N ALA A 317 -11.48 -1.71 -1.81
CA ALA A 317 -12.01 -2.69 -0.87
C ALA A 317 -13.00 -2.07 0.12
N ARG A 318 -12.67 -0.91 0.71
CA ARG A 318 -13.60 -0.10 1.51
C ARG A 318 -14.90 0.14 0.76
N ASN A 319 -14.81 0.64 -0.48
CA ASN A 319 -16.00 0.91 -1.27
C ASN A 319 -16.82 -0.36 -1.58
N LYS A 320 -16.18 -1.48 -1.91
CA LYS A 320 -16.86 -2.76 -2.19
C LYS A 320 -17.64 -3.27 -0.97
N VAL A 321 -17.02 -3.24 0.22
CA VAL A 321 -17.67 -3.65 1.47
C VAL A 321 -18.84 -2.72 1.81
N ASN A 322 -18.61 -1.40 1.77
CA ASN A 322 -19.64 -0.40 2.06
C ASN A 322 -20.80 -0.45 1.05
N ALA A 323 -20.51 -0.71 -0.22
CA ALA A 323 -21.51 -0.90 -1.27
C ALA A 323 -22.35 -2.16 -1.02
N ALA A 324 -21.74 -3.25 -0.57
CA ALA A 324 -22.48 -4.48 -0.21
C ALA A 324 -23.47 -4.22 0.94
N VAL A 325 -23.05 -3.49 1.98
CA VAL A 325 -23.92 -3.07 3.09
C VAL A 325 -25.06 -2.18 2.60
N LEU A 326 -24.74 -1.12 1.85
CA LEU A 326 -25.73 -0.21 1.28
C LEU A 326 -26.76 -0.93 0.39
N GLN A 327 -26.31 -1.85 -0.46
CA GLN A 327 -27.19 -2.63 -1.33
C GLN A 327 -28.11 -3.56 -0.55
N ALA A 328 -27.65 -4.16 0.55
CA ALA A 328 -28.49 -4.98 1.42
C ALA A 328 -29.62 -4.14 2.04
N GLU A 329 -29.29 -2.94 2.53
CA GLU A 329 -30.25 -1.99 3.09
C GLU A 329 -31.27 -1.48 2.06
N MET A 330 -30.81 -1.19 0.84
CA MET A 330 -31.69 -0.84 -0.28
C MET A 330 -32.67 -1.97 -0.63
N LYS A 331 -32.22 -3.24 -0.58
CA LYS A 331 -33.07 -4.42 -0.83
C LYS A 331 -34.10 -4.63 0.28
N ALA A 332 -33.72 -4.37 1.52
CA ALA A 332 -34.64 -4.41 2.67
C ALA A 332 -35.72 -3.30 2.61
N LYS A 333 -35.51 -2.27 1.78
CA LYS A 333 -36.40 -1.09 1.63
C LYS A 333 -36.63 -0.36 2.95
N ALA A 334 -35.66 -0.41 3.86
CA ALA A 334 -35.72 0.27 5.15
C ALA A 334 -35.66 1.79 5.00
N HIS A 335 -34.87 2.28 4.03
CA HIS A 335 -34.62 3.70 3.80
C HIS A 335 -34.79 4.10 2.33
N LYS A 336 -35.01 5.40 2.08
CA LYS A 336 -35.00 5.98 0.73
C LYS A 336 -33.64 6.61 0.48
N PHE A 337 -32.89 6.06 -0.48
CA PHE A 337 -31.59 6.57 -0.87
C PHE A 337 -31.69 7.43 -2.12
N VAL A 338 -31.02 8.58 -2.11
CA VAL A 338 -30.97 9.51 -3.26
C VAL A 338 -29.53 9.58 -3.76
N PRO A 339 -29.28 9.25 -5.05
CA PRO A 339 -27.94 9.37 -5.61
C PRO A 339 -27.55 10.85 -5.76
N LEU A 340 -26.26 11.14 -5.57
CA LEU A 340 -25.67 12.47 -5.65
C LEU A 340 -24.85 12.65 -6.93
N LEU A 341 -24.82 13.88 -7.44
CA LEU A 341 -23.92 14.31 -8.50
C LEU A 341 -22.53 14.63 -7.93
N GLU A 342 -21.49 14.58 -8.78
CA GLU A 342 -20.10 14.85 -8.38
C GLU A 342 -19.93 16.20 -7.66
N SER A 343 -20.63 17.23 -8.13
CA SER A 343 -20.58 18.59 -7.56
C SER A 343 -21.15 18.68 -6.14
N GLN A 344 -21.95 17.70 -5.72
CA GLN A 344 -22.63 17.69 -4.42
C GLN A 344 -21.82 16.92 -3.35
N LEU A 345 -20.96 15.99 -3.75
CA LEU A 345 -20.28 15.07 -2.84
C LEU A 345 -19.43 15.78 -1.78
N LYS A 346 -18.70 16.83 -2.18
CA LYS A 346 -17.75 17.53 -1.29
C LYS A 346 -18.42 18.25 -0.10
N THR A 347 -19.71 18.58 -0.22
CA THR A 347 -20.47 19.30 0.81
C THR A 347 -21.67 18.49 1.33
N ALA A 348 -21.79 17.24 0.91
CA ALA A 348 -22.89 16.37 1.31
C ALA A 348 -22.74 15.99 2.79
N VAL A 349 -23.87 15.95 3.49
CA VAL A 349 -23.98 15.45 4.85
C VAL A 349 -24.97 14.30 4.85
N ALA A 350 -24.57 13.15 5.38
CA ALA A 350 -25.41 11.97 5.47
C ALA A 350 -26.52 12.18 6.53
N ASP A 351 -27.73 11.78 6.18
CA ASP A 351 -28.91 11.75 7.05
C ASP A 351 -29.26 10.34 7.54
N ILE A 352 -28.69 9.31 6.92
CA ILE A 352 -28.93 7.90 7.22
C ILE A 352 -27.66 7.28 7.81
N THR A 353 -27.83 6.58 8.93
CA THR A 353 -26.79 5.73 9.54
C THR A 353 -27.15 4.26 9.32
N LEU A 354 -26.23 3.50 8.72
CA LEU A 354 -26.40 2.07 8.46
C LEU A 354 -25.53 1.25 9.42
N GLU A 355 -26.03 0.08 9.81
CA GLU A 355 -25.24 -0.89 10.57
C GLU A 355 -24.19 -1.52 9.65
N ASN A 356 -22.93 -1.45 10.06
CA ASN A 356 -21.81 -2.04 9.34
C ASN A 356 -20.86 -2.72 10.34
N PRO A 357 -20.73 -4.05 10.32
CA PRO A 357 -19.88 -4.80 11.25
C PRO A 357 -18.38 -4.53 11.05
N CYS A 358 -18.00 -3.87 9.95
CA CYS A 358 -16.63 -3.42 9.73
C CYS A 358 -16.30 -2.08 10.40
N VAL A 359 -17.27 -1.44 11.08
CA VAL A 359 -17.03 -0.28 11.96
C VAL A 359 -16.98 -0.78 13.41
N PRO A 360 -15.92 -0.49 14.18
CA PRO A 360 -15.81 -0.94 15.57
C PRO A 360 -16.91 -0.35 16.47
N PRO A 361 -17.38 -1.08 17.49
CA PRO A 361 -18.29 -0.54 18.50
C PRO A 361 -17.74 0.72 19.19
N GLY A 362 -18.60 1.72 19.35
CA GLY A 362 -18.23 3.01 19.94
C GLY A 362 -17.48 3.95 18.98
N VAL A 363 -17.51 3.65 17.68
CA VAL A 363 -16.97 4.48 16.60
C VAL A 363 -18.07 4.72 15.56
N SER A 364 -18.08 5.90 14.93
CA SER A 364 -18.95 6.21 13.79
C SER A 364 -18.08 6.62 12.60
N ALA A 365 -18.39 6.09 11.42
CA ALA A 365 -17.79 6.53 10.17
C ALA A 365 -18.78 7.45 9.45
N ASP A 366 -18.56 8.75 9.55
CA ASP A 366 -19.52 9.76 9.08
C ASP A 366 -19.25 10.21 7.64
N ASN A 367 -20.32 10.54 6.91
CA ASN A 367 -20.28 11.08 5.55
C ASN A 367 -19.46 10.26 4.55
N ILE A 368 -19.56 8.93 4.64
CA ILE A 368 -18.84 8.02 3.77
C ILE A 368 -19.48 8.03 2.38
N ILE A 369 -18.68 8.38 1.37
CA ILE A 369 -19.06 8.29 -0.04
C ILE A 369 -19.00 6.81 -0.45
N VAL A 370 -20.13 6.30 -0.95
CA VAL A 370 -20.25 4.93 -1.47
C VAL A 370 -20.66 5.00 -2.93
N GLU A 371 -19.84 4.44 -3.81
CA GLU A 371 -20.09 4.30 -5.23
C GLU A 371 -20.56 2.87 -5.55
N LEU A 372 -21.73 2.75 -6.18
CA LEU A 372 -22.26 1.47 -6.65
C LEU A 372 -21.75 1.16 -8.06
N GLU A 373 -21.91 -0.10 -8.48
CA GLU A 373 -21.46 -0.58 -9.80
C GLU A 373 -22.12 0.15 -10.99
N ASP A 374 -23.31 0.74 -10.80
CA ASP A 374 -23.98 1.56 -11.80
C ASP A 374 -23.46 3.00 -11.88
N GLY A 375 -22.38 3.32 -11.14
CA GLY A 375 -21.73 4.62 -11.07
C GLY A 375 -22.45 5.64 -10.18
N LYS A 376 -23.58 5.27 -9.55
CA LYS A 376 -24.27 6.16 -8.62
C LYS A 376 -23.52 6.26 -7.31
N LYS A 377 -23.41 7.48 -6.80
CA LYS A 377 -22.75 7.78 -5.54
C LYS A 377 -23.75 8.21 -4.49
N TYR A 378 -23.54 7.74 -3.26
CA TYR A 378 -24.37 8.01 -2.09
C TYR A 378 -23.46 8.46 -0.95
N VAL A 379 -24.04 9.16 0.03
CA VAL A 379 -23.32 9.57 1.25
C VAL A 379 -24.14 9.05 2.43
N VAL A 380 -23.51 8.22 3.27
CA VAL A 380 -24.14 7.56 4.42
C VAL A 380 -23.18 7.59 5.62
N ASN A 381 -23.73 7.47 6.83
CA ASN A 381 -22.94 7.18 8.02
C ASN A 381 -22.94 5.66 8.26
N PHE A 382 -21.88 5.13 8.86
CA PHE A 382 -21.83 3.74 9.31
C PHE A 382 -21.52 3.67 10.80
N ALA A 383 -22.19 2.77 11.51
CA ALA A 383 -21.92 2.46 12.90
C ALA A 383 -21.95 0.94 13.12
N ALA A 384 -21.33 0.48 14.20
CA ALA A 384 -21.39 -0.93 14.56
C ALA A 384 -22.84 -1.39 14.80
N PRO A 385 -23.19 -2.65 14.48
CA PRO A 385 -24.46 -3.24 14.88
C PRO A 385 -24.66 -3.20 16.41
N ALA A 386 -25.91 -3.15 16.87
CA ALA A 386 -26.22 -3.07 18.30
C ALA A 386 -25.87 -4.35 19.12
N VAL A 387 -25.37 -5.42 18.49
CA VAL A 387 -25.20 -6.75 19.11
C VAL A 387 -23.72 -7.17 19.15
N GLU A 388 -23.22 -7.46 20.35
CA GLU A 388 -21.92 -8.10 20.70
C GLU A 388 -20.74 -7.97 19.71
N ALA A 389 -19.79 -7.09 20.04
CA ALA A 389 -18.53 -6.79 19.34
C ALA A 389 -17.72 -8.00 18.82
N GLN A 390 -17.74 -9.15 19.51
CA GLN A 390 -17.00 -10.35 19.08
C GLN A 390 -17.56 -10.98 17.81
N LYS A 391 -18.84 -10.72 17.48
CA LYS A 391 -19.43 -11.18 16.21
C LYS A 391 -19.10 -10.24 15.05
N ASP A 392 -18.76 -8.99 15.33
CA ASP A 392 -18.50 -7.97 14.31
C ASP A 392 -17.21 -8.23 13.54
N ALA A 393 -16.11 -8.62 14.22
CA ALA A 393 -14.85 -8.97 13.54
C ALA A 393 -15.04 -10.14 12.54
N SER A 394 -15.72 -11.20 12.97
CA SER A 394 -16.00 -12.36 12.11
C SER A 394 -16.97 -12.04 10.97
N LEU A 395 -17.98 -11.19 11.22
CA LEU A 395 -18.92 -10.77 10.19
C LEU A 395 -18.28 -9.80 9.19
N CYS A 396 -17.41 -8.90 9.65
CA CYS A 396 -16.60 -8.08 8.77
C CYS A 396 -15.66 -8.94 7.92
N LYS A 397 -14.99 -9.93 8.53
CA LYS A 397 -14.19 -10.91 7.80
C LYS A 397 -15.00 -11.63 6.71
N PHE A 398 -16.24 -12.02 7.01
CA PHE A 398 -17.13 -12.63 6.01
C PHE A 398 -17.40 -11.66 4.84
N LEU A 399 -17.66 -10.38 5.11
CA LEU A 399 -17.83 -9.37 4.06
C LEU A 399 -16.55 -9.19 3.23
N THR A 400 -15.38 -9.09 3.86
CA THR A 400 -14.11 -8.91 3.15
C THR A 400 -13.68 -10.16 2.39
N ASP A 401 -13.98 -11.36 2.87
CA ASP A 401 -13.77 -12.61 2.13
C ASP A 401 -14.71 -12.69 0.92
N SER A 402 -15.97 -12.25 1.06
CA SER A 402 -16.96 -12.32 -0.01
C SER A 402 -16.57 -11.52 -1.26
N ILE A 403 -15.91 -10.37 -1.10
CA ILE A 403 -15.51 -9.52 -2.24
C ILE A 403 -14.38 -10.10 -3.08
N LEU A 404 -13.66 -11.11 -2.56
CA LEU A 404 -12.57 -11.79 -3.29
C LEU A 404 -13.11 -12.76 -4.35
N ASN A 405 -14.37 -13.19 -4.28
CA ASN A 405 -14.99 -14.12 -5.22
C ASN A 405 -14.15 -15.41 -5.43
N LYS A 406 -13.73 -16.07 -4.33
CA LYS A 406 -12.94 -17.30 -4.38
C LYS A 406 -13.62 -18.47 -5.11
N GLU A 407 -14.95 -18.44 -5.22
CA GLU A 407 -15.75 -19.44 -5.94
C GLU A 407 -15.73 -19.25 -7.48
N THR A 408 -15.11 -18.19 -7.99
CA THR A 408 -14.97 -17.97 -9.42
C THR A 408 -14.17 -19.14 -10.04
N GLU A 409 -14.63 -19.64 -11.19
CA GLU A 409 -14.02 -20.79 -11.85
C GLU A 409 -12.51 -20.59 -12.06
N CYS A 410 -11.73 -21.52 -11.52
CA CYS A 410 -10.28 -21.54 -11.67
C CYS A 410 -9.89 -22.36 -12.91
N LEU A 411 -9.63 -21.67 -14.02
CA LEU A 411 -9.27 -22.30 -15.29
C LEU A 411 -7.86 -22.91 -15.30
N SER A 412 -7.04 -22.60 -14.30
CA SER A 412 -5.66 -23.05 -14.20
C SER A 412 -5.25 -23.18 -12.74
N LYS A 413 -5.10 -24.41 -12.27
CA LYS A 413 -4.74 -24.67 -10.87
C LYS A 413 -3.25 -24.33 -10.63
N SER A 414 -2.89 -23.66 -9.54
CA SER A 414 -3.73 -23.01 -8.52
C SER A 414 -4.17 -21.59 -8.89
N CYS A 415 -5.23 -21.08 -8.26
CA CYS A 415 -5.69 -19.70 -8.40
C CYS A 415 -5.68 -18.99 -7.05
N SER A 416 -5.50 -17.67 -7.09
CA SER A 416 -5.73 -16.78 -5.96
C SER A 416 -7.24 -16.54 -5.78
N PHE A 417 -7.74 -15.41 -6.25
CA PHE A 417 -9.13 -14.99 -6.18
C PHE A 417 -9.59 -14.40 -7.53
N ASN A 418 -10.90 -14.26 -7.77
CA ASN A 418 -11.47 -13.99 -9.11
C ASN A 418 -11.04 -14.99 -10.21
N GLY A 419 -10.71 -16.23 -9.85
CA GLY A 419 -10.26 -17.24 -10.81
C GLY A 419 -8.88 -16.96 -11.44
N ILE A 420 -8.10 -16.05 -10.85
CA ILE A 420 -6.79 -15.65 -11.37
C ILE A 420 -5.74 -16.69 -10.98
N TYR A 421 -5.04 -17.23 -11.98
CA TYR A 421 -3.91 -18.15 -11.78
C TYR A 421 -2.86 -17.54 -10.85
N GLN A 422 -2.40 -18.34 -9.88
CA GLN A 422 -1.29 -18.00 -8.98
C GLN A 422 -0.52 -19.29 -8.64
N PRO A 423 0.81 -19.34 -8.79
CA PRO A 423 1.62 -20.44 -8.29
C PRO A 423 1.45 -20.65 -6.78
N SER A 424 1.48 -21.91 -6.34
CA SER A 424 1.27 -22.26 -4.92
C SER A 424 2.46 -21.80 -4.08
N PHE A 425 2.23 -21.00 -3.04
CA PHE A 425 3.30 -20.63 -2.11
C PHE A 425 3.86 -21.84 -1.35
N ALA A 426 3.04 -22.87 -1.09
CA ALA A 426 3.48 -24.07 -0.38
C ALA A 426 4.46 -24.90 -1.21
N ASP A 427 4.31 -24.92 -2.53
CA ASP A 427 5.06 -25.81 -3.43
C ASP A 427 6.15 -25.06 -4.21
N GLN A 428 5.90 -23.80 -4.55
CA GLN A 428 6.65 -23.03 -5.54
C GLN A 428 7.26 -21.75 -4.95
N PHE A 429 7.31 -21.60 -3.63
CA PHE A 429 8.05 -20.52 -2.99
C PHE A 429 8.88 -21.04 -1.82
N SER A 430 10.11 -20.52 -1.69
CA SER A 430 11.03 -20.93 -0.61
C SER A 430 10.47 -20.51 0.74
N SER A 431 10.34 -21.45 1.67
CA SER A 431 9.93 -21.17 3.05
C SER A 431 10.97 -20.33 3.81
N ALA A 432 12.23 -20.31 3.34
CA ALA A 432 13.31 -19.52 3.90
C ALA A 432 13.44 -18.11 3.30
N ALA A 433 12.82 -17.85 2.14
CA ALA A 433 12.83 -16.52 1.52
C ALA A 433 11.94 -15.55 2.30
N ASP A 434 12.15 -14.24 2.15
CA ASP A 434 11.33 -13.24 2.81
C ASP A 434 10.03 -12.94 2.05
N MET A 435 9.00 -12.48 2.75
CA MET A 435 7.77 -11.92 2.19
C MET A 435 7.61 -10.48 2.69
N TYR A 436 7.68 -9.50 1.80
CA TYR A 436 7.54 -8.08 2.13
C TYR A 436 6.16 -7.56 1.74
N VAL A 437 5.44 -7.00 2.71
CA VAL A 437 4.17 -6.30 2.56
C VAL A 437 4.39 -4.81 2.86
N PHE A 438 4.05 -3.89 1.96
CA PHE A 438 4.30 -2.44 2.16
C PHE A 438 3.18 -1.56 1.60
N SER A 439 3.42 -0.25 1.52
CA SER A 439 2.41 0.78 1.23
C SER A 439 1.31 0.76 2.30
N TYR A 440 0.04 0.55 1.94
CA TYR A 440 -1.03 0.55 2.94
C TYR A 440 -0.89 -0.57 3.98
N PHE A 441 -0.15 -1.65 3.70
CA PHE A 441 0.19 -2.61 4.76
C PHE A 441 0.99 -1.94 5.89
N TYR A 442 1.99 -1.13 5.54
CA TYR A 442 2.78 -0.38 6.51
C TYR A 442 1.92 0.69 7.20
N ASP A 443 1.20 1.49 6.40
CA ASP A 443 0.36 2.60 6.90
C ASP A 443 -0.78 2.11 7.83
N ARG A 444 -1.18 0.84 7.72
CA ARG A 444 -2.21 0.20 8.54
C ARG A 444 -1.68 -0.78 9.58
N LEU A 445 -0.39 -0.77 9.89
CA LEU A 445 0.15 -1.64 10.93
C LEU A 445 1.08 -0.88 11.88
N GLN A 446 1.98 -0.09 11.32
CA GLN A 446 3.02 0.58 12.10
C GLN A 446 2.49 1.70 13.00
N PRO A 447 1.56 2.57 12.56
CA PRO A 447 1.00 3.62 13.42
C PRO A 447 0.29 3.12 14.68
N ILE A 448 -0.16 1.85 14.67
CA ILE A 448 -0.83 1.20 15.81
C ILE A 448 0.09 0.24 16.60
N GLY A 449 1.40 0.24 16.28
CA GLY A 449 2.43 -0.43 17.07
C GLY A 449 2.77 -1.86 16.65
N MET A 450 2.33 -2.32 15.47
CA MET A 450 2.77 -3.61 14.94
C MET A 450 4.29 -3.58 14.67
N PRO A 451 5.06 -4.63 14.99
CA PRO A 451 6.48 -4.70 14.63
C PRO A 451 6.69 -4.78 13.11
N GLU A 452 7.93 -4.55 12.66
CA GLU A 452 8.30 -4.67 11.23
C GLU A 452 8.38 -6.12 10.75
N SER A 453 8.51 -7.08 11.66
CA SER A 453 8.46 -8.52 11.38
C SER A 453 7.41 -9.17 12.25
N PHE A 454 6.51 -9.93 11.65
CA PHE A 454 5.37 -10.53 12.33
C PHE A 454 4.81 -11.72 11.57
N THR A 455 4.11 -12.60 12.26
CA THR A 455 3.30 -13.64 11.64
C THR A 455 1.94 -13.08 11.22
N LEU A 456 1.37 -13.64 10.15
CA LEU A 456 0.01 -13.28 9.74
C LEU A 456 -1.04 -13.58 10.85
N LYS A 457 -0.76 -14.53 11.74
CA LYS A 457 -1.52 -14.78 12.97
C LYS A 457 -1.50 -13.58 13.91
N GLU A 458 -0.34 -13.00 14.20
CA GLU A 458 -0.24 -11.82 15.06
C GLU A 458 -0.98 -10.62 14.44
N MET A 459 -0.92 -10.46 13.11
CA MET A 459 -1.71 -9.44 12.42
C MET A 459 -3.23 -9.66 12.59
N THR A 460 -3.67 -10.92 12.57
CA THR A 460 -5.07 -11.31 12.83
C THR A 460 -5.47 -11.00 14.27
N ASP A 461 -4.60 -11.27 15.25
CA ASP A 461 -4.86 -10.98 16.67
C ASP A 461 -4.98 -9.46 16.93
N VAL A 462 -4.17 -8.64 16.25
CA VAL A 462 -4.30 -7.17 16.28
C VAL A 462 -5.60 -6.71 15.62
N MET A 463 -5.96 -7.29 14.48
CA MET A 463 -7.23 -7.01 13.80
C MET A 463 -8.43 -7.25 14.73
N GLU A 464 -8.46 -8.39 15.44
CA GLU A 464 -9.52 -8.71 16.40
C GLU A 464 -9.57 -7.69 17.55
N SER A 465 -8.41 -7.27 18.05
CA SER A 465 -8.29 -6.26 19.12
C SER A 465 -8.81 -4.89 18.70
N VAL A 466 -8.56 -4.49 17.44
CA VAL A 466 -9.11 -3.24 16.87
C VAL A 466 -10.63 -3.34 16.70
N CYS A 467 -11.12 -4.45 16.14
CA CYS A 467 -12.54 -4.66 15.88
C CYS A 467 -13.38 -4.84 17.16
N ALA A 468 -12.75 -5.16 18.29
CA ALA A 468 -13.43 -5.30 19.58
C ALA A 468 -14.08 -3.98 20.08
N GLY A 469 -13.64 -2.83 19.57
CA GLY A 469 -14.29 -1.52 19.78
C GLY A 469 -13.54 -0.58 20.72
N SER A 470 -13.90 0.70 20.65
CA SER A 470 -13.16 1.80 21.30
C SER A 470 -13.11 1.70 22.82
N HIS A 471 -14.13 1.10 23.44
CA HIS A 471 -14.18 0.84 24.88
C HIS A 471 -13.12 -0.16 25.39
N LEU A 472 -12.50 -0.94 24.51
CA LEU A 472 -11.45 -1.92 24.87
C LEU A 472 -10.06 -1.53 24.36
N TRP A 473 -9.94 -0.51 23.49
CA TRP A 473 -8.65 -0.16 22.91
C TRP A 473 -7.60 0.22 23.96
N ASP A 474 -7.98 0.88 25.05
CA ASP A 474 -7.05 1.21 26.15
C ASP A 474 -6.47 -0.04 26.85
N GLN A 475 -7.12 -1.20 26.71
CA GLN A 475 -6.64 -2.48 27.26
C GLN A 475 -5.62 -3.15 26.34
N TYR A 476 -5.78 -2.98 25.02
CA TYR A 476 -4.92 -3.60 24.00
C TYR A 476 -3.76 -2.69 23.57
N PHE A 477 -3.98 -1.38 23.53
CA PHE A 477 -3.04 -0.38 23.03
C PHE A 477 -2.67 0.61 24.13
N THR A 478 -1.46 0.46 24.67
CA THR A 478 -1.01 1.26 25.83
C THR A 478 -0.52 2.66 25.45
N GLN A 479 -0.17 2.90 24.18
CA GLN A 479 0.33 4.18 23.73
C GLN A 479 -0.82 5.08 23.26
N LYS A 480 -0.89 6.29 23.82
CA LYS A 480 -1.90 7.31 23.44
C LYS A 480 -1.88 7.68 21.96
N THR A 481 -0.72 7.56 21.31
CA THR A 481 -0.58 7.78 19.87
C THR A 481 -1.33 6.74 19.05
N HIS A 482 -1.30 5.46 19.43
CA HIS A 482 -2.04 4.40 18.74
C HIS A 482 -3.55 4.60 18.90
N LEU A 483 -3.99 4.96 20.11
CA LEU A 483 -5.39 5.25 20.40
C LEU A 483 -5.92 6.43 19.58
N LYS A 484 -5.11 7.49 19.46
CA LYS A 484 -5.44 8.63 18.62
C LYS A 484 -5.55 8.22 17.14
N GLU A 485 -4.61 7.43 16.65
CA GLU A 485 -4.64 6.93 15.27
C GLU A 485 -5.91 6.11 14.99
N LEU A 486 -6.31 5.24 15.93
CA LEU A 486 -7.54 4.47 15.85
C LEU A 486 -8.80 5.36 15.86
N ALA A 487 -8.78 6.44 16.64
CA ALA A 487 -9.89 7.39 16.72
C ALA A 487 -10.00 8.31 15.49
N ASP A 488 -8.87 8.68 14.88
CA ASP A 488 -8.83 9.60 13.74
C ASP A 488 -9.30 8.94 12.42
N GLU A 489 -9.30 7.60 12.33
CA GLU A 489 -9.73 6.85 11.15
C GLU A 489 -10.73 5.74 11.54
N PRO A 490 -12.04 5.92 11.30
CA PRO A 490 -13.04 4.98 11.79
C PRO A 490 -13.07 3.62 11.08
N LEU A 491 -12.34 3.45 9.97
CA LEU A 491 -12.36 2.24 9.14
C LEU A 491 -11.19 1.27 9.39
N TRP A 492 -10.46 1.40 10.50
CA TRP A 492 -9.35 0.49 10.83
C TRP A 492 -9.75 -1.00 10.87
N CYS A 493 -10.92 -1.33 11.43
CA CYS A 493 -11.39 -2.71 11.48
C CYS A 493 -11.65 -3.29 10.07
N LEU A 494 -12.25 -2.49 9.17
CA LEU A 494 -12.44 -2.85 7.77
C LEU A 494 -11.09 -3.12 7.10
N ASP A 495 -10.14 -2.19 7.25
CA ASP A 495 -8.83 -2.25 6.60
C ASP A 495 -8.05 -3.50 7.00
N LEU A 496 -7.99 -3.78 8.30
CA LEU A 496 -7.26 -4.93 8.83
C LEU A 496 -7.93 -6.26 8.46
N ASN A 497 -9.27 -6.31 8.45
CA ASN A 497 -10.00 -7.48 7.94
C ASN A 497 -9.70 -7.71 6.46
N PHE A 498 -9.76 -6.67 5.64
CA PHE A 498 -9.45 -6.78 4.22
C PHE A 498 -8.01 -7.23 3.98
N MET A 499 -7.03 -6.65 4.67
CA MET A 499 -5.63 -7.06 4.59
C MET A 499 -5.44 -8.53 4.98
N THR A 500 -6.12 -8.98 6.04
CA THR A 500 -6.09 -10.38 6.51
C THR A 500 -6.73 -11.31 5.49
N SER A 501 -7.92 -10.97 5.00
CA SER A 501 -8.62 -11.69 3.93
C SER A 501 -7.79 -11.77 2.66
N LEU A 502 -7.18 -10.67 2.22
CA LEU A 502 -6.36 -10.63 1.02
C LEU A 502 -5.14 -11.55 1.13
N LEU A 503 -4.38 -11.46 2.22
CA LEU A 503 -3.17 -12.26 2.42
C LEU A 503 -3.49 -13.73 2.69
N HIS A 504 -4.40 -14.01 3.64
CA HIS A 504 -4.68 -15.38 4.07
C HIS A 504 -5.62 -16.11 3.12
N THR A 505 -6.78 -15.51 2.81
CA THR A 505 -7.83 -16.15 2.00
C THR A 505 -7.64 -15.91 0.51
N GLY A 506 -7.15 -14.74 0.10
CA GLY A 506 -6.92 -14.37 -1.29
C GLY A 506 -5.68 -15.06 -1.86
N TYR A 507 -4.53 -14.83 -1.23
CA TYR A 507 -3.22 -15.32 -1.67
C TYR A 507 -2.81 -16.68 -1.09
N ASP A 508 -3.64 -17.27 -0.22
CA ASP A 508 -3.41 -18.57 0.42
C ASP A 508 -2.10 -18.61 1.25
N ILE A 509 -1.76 -17.50 1.92
CA ILE A 509 -0.61 -17.42 2.83
C ILE A 509 -0.98 -18.03 4.20
N PRO A 510 -0.21 -19.00 4.72
CA PRO A 510 -0.48 -19.60 6.03
C PRO A 510 -0.40 -18.56 7.17
N LEU A 511 -1.25 -18.69 8.20
CA LEU A 511 -1.23 -17.79 9.37
C LEU A 511 0.12 -17.81 10.12
N THR A 512 0.84 -18.93 10.07
CA THR A 512 2.16 -19.07 10.69
C THR A 512 3.29 -18.43 9.88
N ARG A 513 3.01 -17.95 8.66
CA ARG A 513 4.02 -17.35 7.81
C ARG A 513 4.44 -16.00 8.36
N GLU A 514 5.76 -15.83 8.51
CA GLU A 514 6.35 -14.53 8.82
C GLU A 514 6.29 -13.61 7.60
N LEU A 515 5.85 -12.38 7.84
CA LEU A 515 5.76 -11.27 6.92
C LEU A 515 6.63 -10.13 7.47
N LYS A 516 7.18 -9.34 6.56
CA LYS A 516 7.97 -8.16 6.87
C LYS A 516 7.31 -6.93 6.27
N THR A 517 7.30 -5.82 7.00
CA THR A 517 6.91 -4.52 6.49
C THR A 517 7.98 -3.50 6.83
N ALA A 518 8.18 -2.53 5.94
CA ALA A 518 9.12 -1.46 6.17
C ALA A 518 8.69 -0.26 5.33
N LYS A 519 8.95 0.94 5.86
CA LYS A 519 8.87 2.17 5.07
C LYS A 519 10.10 2.32 4.19
N THR A 520 11.26 2.03 4.77
CA THR A 520 12.55 2.15 4.09
C THR A 520 13.43 0.92 4.33
N ILE A 521 14.25 0.55 3.35
CA ILE A 521 15.34 -0.42 3.52
C ILE A 521 16.67 0.29 3.27
N GLY A 522 17.56 0.27 4.27
CA GLY A 522 18.83 0.97 4.20
C GLY A 522 18.69 2.49 4.06
N GLY A 523 17.61 3.08 4.58
CA GLY A 523 17.30 4.50 4.48
C GLY A 523 16.62 4.93 3.17
N ASN A 524 16.29 3.98 2.28
CA ASN A 524 15.63 4.28 1.00
C ASN A 524 14.19 3.77 1.01
N GLU A 525 13.25 4.58 0.53
CA GLU A 525 11.82 4.30 0.43
C GLU A 525 11.53 3.02 -0.35
N LEU A 526 10.66 2.19 0.24
CA LEU A 526 10.22 0.96 -0.36
C LEU A 526 9.05 1.26 -1.31
N GLY A 527 9.13 0.72 -2.53
CA GLY A 527 8.15 0.95 -3.58
C GLY A 527 8.76 0.72 -4.97
N TRP A 528 8.03 1.05 -6.02
CA TRP A 528 8.48 0.76 -7.39
C TRP A 528 9.50 1.77 -7.95
N CYS A 529 9.64 2.96 -7.34
CA CYS A 529 10.39 4.09 -7.92
C CYS A 529 11.87 3.80 -8.20
N LEU A 530 12.59 3.16 -7.27
CA LEU A 530 14.00 2.83 -7.45
C LEU A 530 14.21 1.84 -8.59
N GLY A 531 13.45 0.75 -8.61
CA GLY A 531 13.47 -0.25 -9.67
C GLY A 531 13.16 0.33 -11.05
N ALA A 532 12.24 1.29 -11.12
CA ALA A 532 11.91 2.02 -12.36
C ALA A 532 12.96 3.05 -12.77
N SER A 533 13.79 3.51 -11.83
CA SER A 533 14.84 4.52 -12.07
C SER A 533 16.13 3.92 -12.63
N LEU A 534 16.48 2.70 -12.23
CA LEU A 534 17.72 2.02 -12.66
C LEU A 534 17.87 1.94 -14.20
N PRO A 535 16.84 1.61 -15.01
CA PRO A 535 16.95 1.60 -16.46
C PRO A 535 17.17 2.98 -17.10
N LEU A 536 16.85 4.07 -16.38
CA LEU A 536 17.01 5.43 -16.89
C LEU A 536 18.48 5.84 -16.98
N LEU A 537 19.37 5.16 -16.26
CA LEU A 537 20.82 5.38 -16.30
C LEU A 537 21.46 4.94 -17.64
N ASP A 538 20.82 4.04 -18.39
CA ASP A 538 21.36 3.54 -19.66
C ASP A 538 21.32 4.59 -20.82
N LYS A 539 20.77 5.80 -20.59
CA LYS A 539 20.70 6.95 -21.55
C LYS A 539 20.14 6.62 -22.95
N THR A 540 19.37 5.55 -23.07
CA THR A 540 18.87 5.08 -24.37
C THR A 540 17.70 5.89 -24.92
N ASN A 541 16.91 6.50 -24.03
CA ASN A 541 15.62 7.13 -24.37
C ASN A 541 15.54 8.60 -23.94
N TRP A 542 16.68 9.25 -23.69
CA TRP A 542 16.79 10.67 -23.38
C TRP A 542 18.22 11.16 -23.64
N THR A 543 18.39 12.47 -23.79
CA THR A 543 19.71 13.10 -23.96
C THR A 543 19.79 14.35 -23.09
N CYS A 544 21.00 14.76 -22.72
CA CYS A 544 21.16 15.98 -21.94
C CYS A 544 20.58 17.19 -22.68
N LYS A 545 19.87 18.08 -21.98
CA LYS A 545 19.45 19.36 -22.54
C LYS A 545 20.70 20.19 -22.86
N VAL A 546 20.85 20.61 -24.11
CA VAL A 546 21.94 21.51 -24.49
C VAL A 546 21.61 22.90 -23.94
N THR A 547 22.25 23.31 -22.85
CA THR A 547 22.26 24.71 -22.45
C THR A 547 23.07 25.48 -23.50
N LYS A 548 22.39 26.23 -24.39
CA LYS A 548 23.07 27.21 -25.23
C LYS A 548 23.70 28.26 -24.30
N GLN A 549 24.97 28.10 -23.99
CA GLN A 549 25.79 29.22 -23.55
C GLN A 549 26.02 30.08 -24.79
N PHE A 550 25.35 31.24 -24.84
CA PHE A 550 25.57 32.27 -25.85
C PHE A 550 26.75 33.16 -25.44
#